data_AF-A0AAE2BTZ7-F1
#
_entry.id   AF-A0AAE2BTZ7-F1
#
_cell.length_a   1.000
_cell.length_b   1.000
_cell.length_c   1.000
_cell.angle_alpha   90.00
_cell.angle_beta   90.00
_cell.angle_gamma   90.00
#
_symmetry.space_group_name_H-M   'P 1'
#
loop_
_entity.id
_entity.type
_entity.pdbx_description
1 polymer ?
#
loop_
_entity_poly.entity_id
_entity_poly.type
_entity_poly.pdbx_seq_one_letter_code
_entity_poly.pdbx_strand_id
1 'polypeptide(L)'
;MRAGLPGINVTPYAGDYSLPKSENAAWRGVPPTITMRIGFWNVRGFNRPLKHNGVAHLIKNNRLCLLGILETKLTTSAIARIINRTFPGWCQTNNFDVIAGGRILIIWNPAVIDLVPKDISPQVIHCRAKNKSSQLSFYISFTYGLYTVVHRRSM
;
A
#
# COMPACT_ATOMS: atom_id res chain seq x y z
N MET A 1 36.02 -19.28 46.66
CA MET A 1 36.12 -18.60 45.35
C MET A 1 35.93 -19.67 44.28
N ARG A 2 34.91 -19.71 43.43
CA ARG A 2 34.26 -18.64 42.65
C ARG A 2 32.74 -18.77 42.70
N ALA A 3 32.09 -17.60 42.69
CA ALA A 3 30.65 -17.41 42.72
C ALA A 3 29.97 -17.89 41.43
N GLY A 4 28.81 -18.55 41.56
CA GLY A 4 27.90 -18.82 40.45
C GLY A 4 27.21 -17.54 40.00
N LEU A 5 27.27 -17.25 38.71
CA LEU A 5 26.55 -16.15 38.09
C LEU A 5 25.06 -16.53 37.96
N PRO A 6 24.13 -15.65 38.36
CA PRO A 6 22.69 -15.93 38.29
C PRO A 6 22.21 -15.91 36.84
N GLY A 7 21.38 -16.90 36.49
CA GLY A 7 20.71 -17.00 35.21
C GLY A 7 19.76 -15.81 34.99
N ILE A 8 19.94 -15.11 33.88
CA ILE A 8 19.02 -14.07 33.42
C ILE A 8 17.86 -14.76 32.71
N ASN A 9 16.74 -14.88 33.39
CA ASN A 9 15.45 -15.16 32.76
C ASN A 9 14.97 -13.90 32.05
N VAL A 10 14.92 -13.93 30.71
CA VAL A 10 14.32 -12.86 29.91
C VAL A 10 12.81 -13.11 29.85
N THR A 11 12.04 -12.41 30.69
CA THR A 11 10.58 -12.37 30.55
C THR A 11 10.20 -11.56 29.31
N PRO A 12 9.21 -11.99 28.50
CA PRO A 12 8.70 -11.15 27.42
C PRO A 12 8.03 -9.91 28.02
N TYR A 13 8.44 -8.73 27.56
CA TYR A 13 7.75 -7.47 27.82
C TYR A 13 6.35 -7.54 27.19
N ALA A 14 5.37 -8.02 27.93
CA ALA A 14 3.97 -7.78 27.65
C ALA A 14 3.65 -6.36 28.15
N GLY A 15 3.91 -5.36 27.30
CA GLY A 15 3.42 -4.02 27.51
C GLY A 15 1.91 -4.00 27.31
N ASP A 16 1.16 -3.87 28.39
CA ASP A 16 -0.28 -3.67 28.38
C ASP A 16 -0.63 -2.38 27.63
N TYR A 17 -1.07 -2.50 26.37
CA TYR A 17 -1.78 -1.43 25.68
C TYR A 17 -3.23 -1.36 26.17
N SER A 18 -3.43 -1.12 27.46
CA SER A 18 -4.72 -0.67 27.96
C SER A 18 -4.87 0.82 27.63
N LEU A 19 -5.75 1.13 26.67
CA LEU A 19 -6.16 2.50 26.35
C LEU A 19 -6.69 3.21 27.61
N PRO A 20 -6.25 4.45 27.90
CA PRO A 20 -6.77 5.21 29.04
C PRO A 20 -8.27 5.48 28.88
N LYS A 21 -9.06 5.10 29.89
CA LYS A 21 -10.54 5.15 29.88
C LYS A 21 -11.17 6.55 30.07
N SER A 22 -10.48 7.66 29.77
CA SER A 22 -11.05 8.99 30.08
C SER A 22 -10.78 10.11 29.07
N GLU A 23 -10.63 9.81 27.77
CA GLU A 23 -10.37 10.82 26.74
C GLU A 23 -11.61 11.23 25.90
N ASN A 24 -12.81 11.21 26.49
CA ASN A 24 -14.07 11.49 25.77
C ASN A 24 -14.53 12.97 25.80
N ALA A 25 -13.66 13.90 26.22
CA ALA A 25 -14.03 15.33 26.32
C ALA A 25 -13.36 16.23 25.27
N ALA A 26 -12.18 15.89 24.74
CA ALA A 26 -11.38 16.81 23.91
C ALA A 26 -11.74 16.82 22.41
N TRP A 27 -12.51 15.84 21.92
CA TRP A 27 -12.72 15.63 20.48
C TRP A 27 -14.09 16.09 19.94
N ARG A 28 -14.91 16.79 20.74
CA ARG A 28 -16.28 17.23 20.35
C ARG A 28 -16.32 18.44 19.38
N GLY A 29 -15.35 18.56 18.49
CA GLY A 29 -15.29 19.69 17.54
C GLY A 29 -14.28 19.53 16.41
N VAL A 30 -13.48 18.46 16.39
CA VAL A 30 -12.62 18.16 15.26
C VAL A 30 -13.48 17.47 14.19
N PRO A 31 -13.70 18.07 13.01
CA PRO A 31 -14.41 17.39 11.94
C PRO A 31 -13.69 16.07 11.66
N PRO A 32 -14.42 14.96 11.45
CA PRO A 32 -13.80 13.65 11.26
C PRO A 32 -12.75 13.75 10.16
N THR A 33 -11.48 13.64 10.53
CA THR A 33 -10.40 13.69 9.57
C THR A 33 -10.53 12.47 8.67
N ILE A 34 -10.59 12.70 7.35
CA ILE A 34 -10.60 11.61 6.38
C ILE A 34 -9.28 10.87 6.54
N THR A 35 -9.35 9.74 7.25
CA THR A 35 -8.19 8.90 7.52
C THR A 35 -7.73 8.29 6.21
N MET A 36 -6.51 8.59 5.78
CA MET A 36 -5.91 7.92 4.63
C MET A 36 -5.59 6.48 5.01
N ARG A 37 -6.13 5.55 4.22
CA ARG A 37 -5.84 4.12 4.35
C ARG A 37 -5.21 3.63 3.07
N ILE A 38 -3.99 3.14 3.21
CA ILE A 38 -3.15 2.68 2.10
C ILE A 38 -2.96 1.17 2.27
N GLY A 39 -3.10 0.43 1.18
CA GLY A 39 -2.86 -1.01 1.17
C GLY A 39 -1.85 -1.42 0.10
N PHE A 40 -1.39 -2.65 0.20
CA PHE A 40 -0.69 -3.34 -0.88
C PHE A 40 -1.10 -4.81 -0.91
N TRP A 41 -1.14 -5.41 -2.10
CA TRP A 41 -1.45 -6.83 -2.26
C TRP A 41 -0.72 -7.44 -3.45
N ASN A 42 0.08 -8.47 -3.17
CA ASN A 42 0.58 -9.39 -4.19
C ASN A 42 -0.51 -10.38 -4.61
N VAL A 43 -1.10 -10.16 -5.79
CA VAL A 43 -2.24 -10.94 -6.30
C VAL A 43 -1.83 -12.20 -7.08
N ARG A 44 -0.55 -12.27 -7.49
CA ARG A 44 0.05 -13.34 -8.33
C ARG A 44 -0.71 -13.61 -9.63
N GLY A 45 -1.20 -12.57 -10.28
CA GLY A 45 -1.97 -12.60 -11.51
C GLY A 45 -3.32 -11.90 -11.35
N PHE A 46 -3.58 -10.92 -12.21
CA PHE A 46 -4.74 -10.03 -12.15
C PHE A 46 -5.61 -10.07 -13.42
N ASN A 47 -5.57 -11.19 -14.15
CA ASN A 47 -6.33 -11.36 -15.40
C ASN A 47 -7.74 -11.97 -15.19
N ARG A 48 -8.03 -12.51 -14.00
CA ARG A 48 -9.31 -13.21 -13.73
C ARG A 48 -10.32 -12.28 -13.05
N PRO A 49 -11.60 -12.25 -13.47
CA PRO A 49 -12.65 -11.42 -12.85
C PRO A 49 -12.81 -11.62 -11.34
N LEU A 50 -12.63 -12.85 -10.84
CA LEU A 50 -12.67 -13.14 -9.40
C LEU A 50 -11.62 -12.35 -8.61
N LYS A 51 -10.44 -12.10 -9.20
CA LYS A 51 -9.38 -11.30 -8.56
C LYS A 51 -9.76 -9.82 -8.56
N HIS A 52 -10.40 -9.32 -9.61
CA HIS A 52 -10.92 -7.95 -9.67
C HIS A 52 -11.92 -7.71 -8.54
N ASN A 53 -12.86 -8.63 -8.36
CA ASN A 53 -13.83 -8.59 -7.25
C ASN A 53 -13.15 -8.68 -5.89
N GLY A 54 -12.12 -9.53 -5.74
CA GLY A 54 -11.35 -9.61 -4.51
C GLY A 54 -10.65 -8.29 -4.16
N VAL A 55 -10.05 -7.62 -5.15
CA VAL A 55 -9.41 -6.30 -4.95
C VAL A 55 -10.46 -5.24 -4.62
N ALA A 56 -11.61 -5.25 -5.29
CA ALA A 56 -12.71 -4.34 -4.99
C ALA A 56 -13.27 -4.55 -3.57
N HIS A 57 -13.40 -5.81 -3.15
CA HIS A 57 -13.81 -6.15 -1.80
C HIS A 57 -12.79 -5.65 -0.77
N LEU A 58 -11.49 -5.85 -1.01
CA LEU A 58 -10.42 -5.36 -0.15
C LEU A 58 -10.48 -3.84 0.03
N ILE A 59 -10.64 -3.09 -1.07
CA ILE A 59 -10.75 -1.63 -1.05
C ILE A 59 -11.98 -1.20 -0.25
N LYS A 60 -13.13 -1.82 -0.50
CA LYS A 60 -14.40 -1.44 0.14
C LYS A 60 -14.38 -1.74 1.64
N ASN A 61 -14.00 -2.95 2.05
CA ASN A 61 -14.01 -3.36 3.45
C ASN A 61 -13.02 -2.54 4.30
N ASN A 62 -11.84 -2.27 3.75
CA ASN A 62 -10.82 -1.53 4.48
C ASN A 62 -10.91 -0.01 4.25
N ARG A 63 -11.80 0.46 3.37
CA ARG A 63 -11.93 1.88 2.99
C ARG A 63 -10.61 2.45 2.48
N LEU A 64 -9.93 1.71 1.61
CA LEU A 64 -8.63 2.12 1.06
C LEU A 64 -8.83 3.28 0.08
N CYS A 65 -7.92 4.26 0.12
CA CYS A 65 -7.84 5.34 -0.85
C CYS A 65 -6.70 5.15 -1.87
N LEU A 66 -5.75 4.28 -1.55
CA LEU A 66 -4.57 3.96 -2.36
C LEU A 66 -4.24 2.48 -2.19
N LEU A 67 -4.01 1.77 -3.30
CA LEU A 67 -3.63 0.36 -3.28
C LEU A 67 -2.53 0.08 -4.30
N GLY A 68 -1.44 -0.54 -3.83
CA GLY A 68 -0.42 -1.14 -4.69
C GLY A 68 -0.73 -2.61 -4.97
N ILE A 69 -0.87 -2.99 -6.23
CA ILE A 69 -1.14 -4.35 -6.70
C ILE A 69 0.14 -4.90 -7.32
N LEU A 70 0.66 -6.00 -6.78
CA LEU A 70 1.92 -6.60 -7.20
C LEU A 70 1.70 -7.92 -7.95
N GLU A 71 2.64 -8.24 -8.84
CA GLU A 71 2.61 -9.42 -9.73
C GLU A 71 1.33 -9.53 -10.56
N THR A 72 0.91 -8.43 -11.21
CA THR A 72 -0.34 -8.41 -11.98
C THR A 72 -0.31 -9.34 -13.18
N LYS A 73 0.84 -9.57 -13.84
CA LYS A 73 0.95 -10.42 -15.04
C LYS A 73 -0.04 -9.97 -16.13
N LEU A 74 -0.19 -8.66 -16.30
CA LEU A 74 -1.13 -8.01 -17.21
C LEU A 74 -0.40 -7.28 -18.35
N THR A 75 -1.11 -7.07 -19.46
CA THR A 75 -0.68 -6.19 -20.55
C THR A 75 -1.29 -4.80 -20.38
N THR A 76 -0.63 -3.76 -20.91
CA THR A 76 -1.06 -2.36 -20.79
C THR A 76 -2.48 -2.14 -21.31
N SER A 77 -2.86 -2.78 -22.42
CA SER A 77 -4.20 -2.68 -23.02
C SER A 77 -5.32 -3.26 -22.15
N ALA A 78 -5.03 -4.23 -21.29
CA ALA A 78 -6.04 -4.84 -20.41
C ALA A 78 -6.34 -3.96 -19.18
N ILE A 79 -5.37 -3.20 -18.67
CA ILE A 79 -5.51 -2.45 -17.41
C ILE A 79 -6.59 -1.39 -17.52
N ALA A 80 -6.49 -0.51 -18.52
CA ALA A 80 -7.41 0.62 -18.64
C ALA A 80 -8.88 0.14 -18.63
N ARG A 81 -9.16 -0.95 -19.36
CA ARG A 81 -10.47 -1.60 -19.36
C ARG A 81 -10.86 -2.17 -18.00
N ILE A 82 -9.95 -2.87 -17.31
CA ILE A 82 -10.22 -3.47 -15.99
C ILE A 82 -10.48 -2.38 -14.94
N ILE A 83 -9.65 -1.34 -14.92
CA ILE A 83 -9.75 -0.24 -13.95
C ILE A 83 -11.02 0.56 -14.19
N ASN A 84 -11.30 0.99 -15.43
CA ASN A 84 -12.51 1.75 -15.73
C ASN A 84 -13.78 0.96 -15.39
N ARG A 85 -13.77 -0.36 -15.58
CA ARG A 85 -14.91 -1.23 -15.26
C ARG A 85 -15.06 -1.49 -13.76
N THR A 86 -13.96 -1.74 -13.05
CA THR A 86 -14.00 -2.23 -11.65
C THR A 86 -13.92 -1.08 -10.64
N PHE A 87 -13.23 0.00 -11.01
CA PHE A 87 -12.92 1.15 -10.18
C PHE A 87 -13.21 2.46 -10.96
N PRO A 88 -14.48 2.73 -11.30
CA PRO A 88 -14.83 3.92 -12.07
C PRO A 88 -14.36 5.19 -11.34
N GLY A 89 -13.70 6.09 -12.07
CA GLY A 89 -13.16 7.34 -11.54
C GLY A 89 -11.85 7.21 -10.76
N TRP A 90 -11.30 6.01 -10.58
CA TRP A 90 -9.97 5.82 -9.98
C TRP A 90 -8.87 6.07 -11.01
N CYS A 91 -7.76 6.61 -10.54
CA CYS A 91 -6.55 6.80 -11.34
C CYS A 91 -5.58 5.62 -11.15
N GLN A 92 -4.65 5.48 -12.10
CA GLN A 92 -3.65 4.41 -12.07
C GLN A 92 -2.28 4.87 -12.57
N THR A 93 -1.23 4.23 -12.07
CA THR A 93 0.14 4.29 -12.60
C THR A 93 0.76 2.90 -12.51
N ASN A 94 1.71 2.59 -13.37
CA ASN A 94 2.28 1.25 -13.46
C ASN A 94 3.67 1.29 -14.11
N ASN A 95 4.42 0.18 -14.01
CA ASN A 95 5.74 0.03 -14.60
C ASN A 95 5.78 -0.88 -15.83
N PHE A 96 4.67 -1.01 -16.56
CA PHE A 96 4.53 -2.07 -17.57
C PHE A 96 5.29 -1.74 -18.86
N ASP A 97 5.49 -0.45 -19.13
CA ASP A 97 6.33 0.01 -20.24
C ASP A 97 7.82 -0.21 -19.96
N VAL A 98 8.18 -0.45 -18.68
CA VAL A 98 9.56 -0.68 -18.23
C VAL A 98 9.88 -2.18 -18.14
N ILE A 99 8.88 -3.03 -17.86
CA ILE A 99 9.08 -4.49 -17.78
C ILE A 99 7.90 -5.28 -18.35
N ALA A 100 8.22 -6.25 -19.21
CA ALA A 100 7.26 -7.15 -19.81
C ALA A 100 6.41 -7.89 -18.75
N GLY A 101 5.09 -7.86 -18.97
CA GLY A 101 4.11 -8.52 -18.14
C GLY A 101 3.65 -7.75 -16.91
N GLY A 102 4.19 -6.55 -16.65
CA GLY A 102 3.69 -5.63 -15.63
C GLY A 102 3.75 -6.17 -14.20
N ARG A 103 4.55 -5.54 -13.34
CA ARG A 103 4.77 -6.07 -11.99
C ARG A 103 4.09 -5.25 -10.93
N ILE A 104 4.04 -3.93 -11.09
CA ILE A 104 3.52 -3.01 -10.10
C ILE A 104 2.45 -2.16 -10.77
N LEU A 105 1.24 -2.23 -10.23
CA LEU A 105 0.12 -1.38 -10.60
C LEU A 105 -0.35 -0.67 -9.35
N ILE A 106 -0.35 0.66 -9.36
CA ILE A 106 -0.87 1.47 -8.26
C ILE A 106 -2.17 2.09 -8.72
N ILE A 107 -3.20 1.99 -7.88
CA ILE A 107 -4.51 2.60 -8.12
C ILE A 107 -4.92 3.45 -6.93
N TRP A 108 -5.58 4.57 -7.18
CA TRP A 108 -6.03 5.47 -6.11
C TRP A 108 -7.30 6.21 -6.45
N ASN A 109 -8.00 6.63 -5.40
CA ASN A 109 -9.16 7.51 -5.52
C ASN A 109 -8.69 8.99 -5.57
N PRO A 110 -8.78 9.66 -6.74
CA PRO A 110 -8.33 11.04 -6.89
C PRO A 110 -9.16 12.04 -6.07
N ALA A 111 -10.33 11.65 -5.54
CA ALA A 111 -11.10 12.52 -4.65
C ALA A 111 -10.45 12.69 -3.26
N VAL A 112 -9.63 11.72 -2.84
CA VAL A 112 -9.01 11.70 -1.49
C VAL A 112 -7.53 12.03 -1.53
N ILE A 113 -6.82 11.48 -2.51
CA ILE A 113 -5.37 11.56 -2.59
C ILE A 113 -4.93 12.04 -3.98
N ASP A 114 -3.98 12.96 -4.00
CA ASP A 114 -3.21 13.31 -5.19
C ASP A 114 -1.90 12.50 -5.17
N LEU A 115 -1.63 11.76 -6.25
CA LEU A 115 -0.49 10.88 -6.35
C LEU A 115 0.30 11.23 -7.61
N VAL A 116 1.54 11.67 -7.43
CA VAL A 116 2.42 12.08 -8.52
C VAL A 116 3.61 11.12 -8.58
N PRO A 117 3.71 10.25 -9.60
CA PRO A 117 4.90 9.45 -9.85
C PRO A 117 6.13 10.35 -10.02
N LYS A 118 7.24 9.95 -9.40
CA LYS A 118 8.53 10.64 -9.45
C LYS A 118 9.58 9.82 -10.16
N ASP A 119 9.57 8.52 -9.92
CA ASP A 119 10.43 7.56 -10.60
C ASP A 119 9.70 6.24 -10.80
N ILE A 120 9.93 5.59 -11.94
CA ILE A 120 9.32 4.31 -12.32
C ILE A 120 10.41 3.42 -12.88
N SER A 121 10.71 2.34 -12.16
CA SER A 121 11.71 1.34 -12.52
C SER A 121 11.09 -0.06 -12.58
N PRO A 122 11.83 -1.08 -13.05
CA PRO A 122 11.33 -2.45 -13.08
C PRO A 122 10.92 -2.99 -11.70
N GLN A 123 11.49 -2.45 -10.63
CA GLN A 123 11.33 -2.93 -9.26
C GLN A 123 10.66 -1.95 -8.32
N VAL A 124 10.64 -0.66 -8.64
CA VAL A 124 10.15 0.38 -7.74
C VAL A 124 9.29 1.37 -8.51
N ILE A 125 8.17 1.75 -7.93
CA ILE A 125 7.47 2.98 -8.31
C ILE A 125 7.51 3.92 -7.12
N HIS A 126 8.19 5.05 -7.28
CA HIS A 126 8.30 6.09 -6.27
C HIS A 126 7.32 7.23 -6.58
N CYS A 127 6.53 7.62 -5.57
CA CYS A 127 5.49 8.63 -5.72
C CYS A 127 5.56 9.65 -4.59
N ARG A 128 5.18 10.89 -4.92
CA ARG A 128 4.73 11.86 -3.92
C ARG A 128 3.22 11.71 -3.74
N ALA A 129 2.78 11.50 -2.52
CA ALA A 129 1.38 11.40 -2.14
C ALA A 129 0.97 12.63 -1.33
N LYS A 130 -0.21 13.18 -1.61
CA LYS A 130 -0.78 14.31 -0.88
C LYS A 130 -2.25 14.04 -0.54
N ASN A 131 -2.59 14.10 0.74
CA ASN A 131 -3.98 14.12 1.18
C ASN A 131 -4.62 15.45 0.79
N LYS A 132 -5.79 15.42 0.14
CA LYS A 132 -6.48 16.65 -0.24
C LYS A 132 -7.19 17.34 0.93
N SER A 133 -7.64 16.59 1.93
CA SER A 133 -8.31 17.12 3.13
C SER A 133 -7.31 17.66 4.15
N SER A 134 -6.33 16.85 4.57
CA SER A 134 -5.36 17.27 5.59
C SER A 134 -4.16 18.04 5.04
N GLN A 135 -4.01 18.13 3.71
CA GLN A 135 -2.85 18.72 3.01
C GLN A 135 -1.50 18.02 3.30
N LEU A 136 -1.48 16.99 4.14
CA LEU A 136 -0.30 16.19 4.46
C LEU A 136 0.29 15.59 3.18
N SER A 137 1.58 15.84 2.96
CA SER A 137 2.34 15.31 1.84
C SER A 137 3.47 14.42 2.32
N PHE A 138 3.68 13.30 1.66
CA PHE A 138 4.76 12.35 1.97
C PHE A 138 5.21 11.64 0.69
N TYR A 139 6.36 10.98 0.77
CA TYR A 139 6.83 10.10 -0.29
C TYR A 139 6.51 8.65 0.05
N ILE A 140 6.14 7.88 -0.97
CA ILE A 140 5.84 6.46 -0.86
C ILE A 140 6.46 5.71 -2.02
N SER A 141 7.06 4.57 -1.74
CA SER A 141 7.63 3.67 -2.74
C SER A 141 6.92 2.32 -2.70
N PHE A 142 6.54 1.83 -3.88
CA PHE A 142 6.01 0.48 -4.05
C PHE A 142 7.10 -0.37 -4.69
N THR A 143 7.61 -1.35 -3.95
CA THR A 143 8.75 -2.16 -4.36
C THR A 143 8.35 -3.62 -4.59
N TYR A 144 8.89 -4.21 -5.64
CA TYR A 144 8.84 -5.63 -5.94
C TYR A 144 10.22 -6.13 -6.36
N GLY A 145 10.80 -7.03 -5.55
CA GLY A 145 12.09 -7.64 -5.86
C GLY A 145 11.99 -8.65 -7.00
N LEU A 146 12.78 -8.50 -8.06
CA LEU A 146 12.85 -9.51 -9.11
C LEU A 146 13.50 -10.81 -8.61
N TYR A 147 13.20 -11.89 -9.32
CA TYR A 147 13.47 -13.25 -8.88
C TYR A 147 14.96 -13.59 -8.81
N THR A 148 15.84 -12.97 -9.61
CA THR A 148 17.29 -13.25 -9.54
C THR A 148 18.04 -12.26 -8.64
N VAL A 149 19.06 -12.76 -7.94
CA VAL A 149 19.97 -11.94 -7.10
C VAL A 149 20.60 -10.81 -7.91
N VAL A 150 20.95 -11.06 -9.17
CA VAL A 150 21.55 -10.06 -10.06
C VAL A 150 20.59 -8.90 -10.30
N HIS A 151 19.32 -9.17 -10.61
CA HIS A 151 18.35 -8.10 -10.83
C HIS A 151 17.99 -7.36 -9.52
N ARG A 152 18.07 -7.99 -8.34
CA ARG A 152 17.82 -7.30 -7.05
C ARG A 152 18.91 -6.29 -6.68
N ARG A 153 20.12 -6.42 -7.25
CA ARG A 153 21.27 -5.56 -6.92
C ARG A 153 21.22 -4.19 -7.60
N SER A 154 20.45 -4.05 -8.68
CA SER A 154 20.34 -2.79 -9.44
C SER A 154 19.21 -1.86 -8.94
N MET A 155 18.83 -1.95 -7.67
CA MET A 155 17.90 -1.00 -7.06
C MET A 155 18.59 0.33 -6.76
#